data_AF-A0A7V9WMH6-F1
#
_entry.id   AF-A0A7V9WMH6-F1
#
_cell.length_a   1.000
_cell.length_b   1.000
_cell.length_c   1.000
_cell.angle_alpha   90.00
_cell.angle_beta   90.00
_cell.angle_gamma   90.00
#
_symmetry.space_group_name_H-M   'P 1'
#
loop_
_entity.id
_entity.type
_entity.pdbx_description
1 polymer ?
#
loop_
_entity_poly.entity_id
_entity_poly.type
_entity_poly.pdbx_seq_one_letter_code
_entity_poly.pdbx_strand_id
1 'polypeptide(L)'
;MAKTFGEHENEHVETLETAVKEGGEKPVARPRTKFPLEGEKQILALAAQVENLGAAAYLGAAGLIQSEDVLGTALSIHSIEARHAAALNIATGKEPVPFGDTGLAVPAEMDAVLEMVKPFIAS
;
A
#
# COMPACT_ATOMS: atom_id res chain seq x y z
N MET A 1 5.85 -9.00 13.62
CA MET A 1 5.12 -7.94 12.90
C MET A 1 5.99 -7.36 11.80
N ALA A 2 6.94 -6.46 12.08
CA ALA A 2 7.72 -5.78 11.02
C ALA A 2 8.41 -6.72 10.01
N LYS A 3 9.05 -7.81 10.46
CA LYS A 3 9.66 -8.81 9.54
C LYS A 3 8.61 -9.49 8.65
N THR A 4 7.53 -9.97 9.26
CA THR A 4 6.40 -10.61 8.57
C THR A 4 5.75 -9.68 7.55
N PHE A 5 5.53 -8.41 7.89
CA PHE A 5 4.97 -7.45 6.95
C PHE A 5 5.95 -7.22 5.80
N GLY A 6 7.25 -7.07 6.09
CA GLY A 6 8.27 -6.97 5.04
C GLY A 6 8.33 -8.21 4.12
N GLU A 7 8.04 -9.40 4.63
CA GLU A 7 7.90 -10.63 3.81
C GLU A 7 6.66 -10.53 2.90
N HIS A 8 5.49 -10.16 3.46
CA HIS A 8 4.27 -9.93 2.69
C HIS A 8 4.47 -8.85 1.61
N GLU A 9 5.13 -7.72 1.91
CA GLU A 9 5.37 -6.67 0.93
C GLU A 9 6.26 -7.11 -0.24
N ASN A 10 7.21 -8.02 0.00
CA ASN A 10 7.97 -8.61 -1.10
C ASN A 10 7.08 -9.54 -1.93
N GLU A 11 6.25 -10.37 -1.30
CA GLU A 11 5.30 -11.26 -1.98
C GLU A 11 4.25 -10.47 -2.79
N HIS A 12 3.77 -9.33 -2.27
CA HIS A 12 2.85 -8.43 -2.97
C HIS A 12 3.46 -7.95 -4.29
N VAL A 13 4.71 -7.47 -4.24
CA VAL A 13 5.43 -7.00 -5.44
C VAL A 13 5.62 -8.13 -6.45
N GLU A 14 6.11 -9.29 -6.01
CA GLU A 14 6.33 -10.45 -6.89
C GLU A 14 5.03 -10.94 -7.55
N THR A 15 3.94 -11.00 -6.78
CA THR A 15 2.63 -11.43 -7.27
C THR A 15 2.06 -10.43 -8.27
N LEU A 16 2.14 -9.13 -7.97
CA LEU A 16 1.64 -8.09 -8.88
C LEU A 16 2.46 -8.03 -10.17
N GLU A 17 3.78 -8.13 -10.10
CA GLU A 17 4.63 -8.20 -11.29
C GLU A 17 4.29 -9.41 -12.17
N THR A 18 4.01 -10.56 -11.55
CA THR A 18 3.63 -11.78 -12.26
C THR A 18 2.29 -11.60 -12.95
N ALA A 19 1.27 -11.12 -12.24
CA ALA A 19 -0.06 -10.87 -12.80
C ALA A 19 -0.02 -9.87 -13.98
N VAL A 20 0.78 -8.80 -13.86
CA VAL A 20 0.96 -7.82 -14.95
C VAL A 20 1.63 -8.46 -16.18
N LYS A 21 2.68 -9.27 -15.98
CA LYS A 21 3.36 -10.00 -17.07
C LYS A 21 2.44 -10.99 -17.76
N GLU A 22 1.66 -11.76 -16.99
CA GLU A 22 0.69 -12.74 -17.51
C GLU A 22 -0.46 -12.05 -18.25
N GLY A 23 -0.85 -10.84 -17.81
CA GLY A 23 -1.78 -9.96 -18.52
C GLY A 23 -1.22 -9.35 -19.81
N GLY A 24 0.03 -9.66 -20.20
CA GLY A 24 0.65 -9.19 -21.44
C GLY A 24 1.28 -7.80 -21.36
N GLU A 25 1.31 -7.19 -20.17
CA GLU A 25 1.87 -5.86 -19.92
C GLU A 25 3.26 -5.94 -19.28
N LYS A 26 3.99 -4.83 -19.32
CA LYS A 26 5.31 -4.74 -18.69
C LYS A 26 5.21 -4.08 -17.31
N PRO A 27 5.66 -4.73 -16.22
CA PRO A 27 5.70 -4.09 -14.91
C PRO A 27 6.56 -2.83 -14.90
N VAL A 28 6.15 -1.86 -14.09
CA VAL A 28 6.90 -0.63 -13.87
C VAL A 28 8.20 -0.92 -13.12
N ALA A 29 9.24 -0.13 -13.39
CA ALA A 29 10.51 -0.30 -12.70
C ALA A 29 10.40 0.13 -11.23
N ARG A 30 11.03 -0.65 -10.34
CA ARG A 30 11.12 -0.31 -8.91
C ARG A 30 11.80 1.06 -8.73
N PRO A 31 11.20 2.03 -8.01
CA PRO A 31 11.84 3.31 -7.74
C PRO A 31 12.99 3.12 -6.76
N ARG A 32 13.95 4.06 -6.79
CA ARG A 32 14.89 4.22 -5.67
C ARG A 32 14.17 4.93 -4.53
N THR A 33 14.40 4.50 -3.29
CA THR A 33 13.75 5.08 -2.12
C THR A 33 14.76 5.58 -1.08
N LYS A 34 14.35 6.56 -0.28
CA LYS A 34 15.13 7.11 0.84
C LYS A 34 14.21 7.32 2.04
N PHE A 35 14.59 6.75 3.17
CA PHE A 35 13.85 6.86 4.43
C PHE A 35 14.79 7.38 5.53
N PRO A 36 14.86 8.70 5.78
CA PRO A 36 15.67 9.27 6.85
C PRO A 36 14.96 9.09 8.21
N LEU A 37 14.80 7.84 8.65
CA LEU A 37 14.09 7.48 9.87
C LEU A 37 15.07 7.14 10.99
N GLU A 38 14.79 7.67 12.17
CA GLU A 38 15.54 7.44 13.40
C GLU A 38 14.66 6.76 14.43
N GLY A 39 14.93 5.47 14.67
CA GLY A 39 14.32 4.69 15.74
C GLY A 39 12.92 4.14 15.43
N GLU A 40 12.50 3.23 16.30
CA GLU A 40 11.30 2.40 16.14
C GLU A 40 10.01 3.22 16.00
N LYS A 41 9.85 4.28 16.80
CA LYS A 41 8.63 5.10 16.78
C LYS A 41 8.39 5.76 15.41
N GLN A 42 9.45 6.29 14.79
CA GLN A 42 9.34 6.90 13.47
C GLN A 42 9.06 5.85 12.39
N ILE A 43 9.68 4.67 12.49
CA ILE A 43 9.46 3.54 11.60
C ILE A 43 8.00 3.08 11.66
N LEU A 44 7.46 2.83 12.86
CA LEU A 44 6.07 2.39 13.03
C LEU A 44 5.07 3.45 12.58
N ALA A 45 5.34 4.73 12.85
CA ALA A 45 4.48 5.82 12.41
C ALA A 45 4.44 5.94 10.88
N LEU A 46 5.59 5.83 10.21
CA LEU A 46 5.64 5.83 8.75
C LEU A 46 5.00 4.56 8.17
N ALA A 47 5.30 3.39 8.72
CA ALA A 47 4.69 2.14 8.26
C ALA A 47 3.16 2.23 8.34
N ALA A 48 2.60 2.70 9.46
CA ALA A 48 1.17 2.92 9.57
C ALA A 48 0.64 3.85 8.46
N GLN A 49 1.34 4.95 8.18
CA GLN A 49 0.95 5.88 7.12
C GLN A 49 0.98 5.23 5.73
N VAL A 50 2.05 4.50 5.42
CA VAL A 50 2.24 3.84 4.12
C VAL A 50 1.20 2.76 3.88
N GLU A 51 0.87 1.94 4.88
CA GLU A 51 -0.07 0.83 4.73
C GLU A 51 -1.53 1.34 4.59
N ASN A 52 -1.89 2.41 5.32
CA ASN A 52 -3.17 3.09 5.11
C ASN A 52 -3.24 3.69 3.69
N LEU A 53 -2.14 4.27 3.21
CA LEU A 53 -2.05 4.83 1.87
C LEU A 53 -2.10 3.73 0.79
N GLY A 54 -1.40 2.61 0.98
CA GLY A 54 -1.39 1.47 0.07
C GLY A 54 -2.79 0.89 -0.12
N ALA A 55 -3.50 0.64 0.98
CA ALA A 55 -4.90 0.20 0.93
C ALA A 55 -5.78 1.19 0.15
N ALA A 56 -5.68 2.50 0.44
CA ALA A 56 -6.47 3.52 -0.25
C ALA A 56 -6.10 3.65 -1.73
N ALA A 57 -4.83 3.49 -2.10
CA ALA A 57 -4.34 3.57 -3.46
C ALA A 57 -4.86 2.41 -4.33
N TYR A 58 -4.84 1.17 -3.82
CA TYR A 58 -5.42 0.04 -4.53
C TYR A 58 -6.93 0.23 -4.76
N LEU A 59 -7.65 0.77 -3.77
CA LEU A 59 -9.08 1.04 -3.91
C LEU A 59 -9.35 2.14 -4.96
N GLY A 60 -8.57 3.22 -4.97
CA GLY A 60 -8.70 4.29 -5.97
C GLY A 60 -8.36 3.82 -7.39
N ALA A 61 -7.37 2.95 -7.52
CA ALA A 61 -6.98 2.39 -8.82
C ALA A 61 -7.92 1.29 -9.34
N ALA A 62 -8.79 0.69 -8.48
CA ALA A 62 -9.58 -0.49 -8.82
C ALA A 62 -10.41 -0.32 -10.11
N GLY A 63 -11.04 0.85 -10.29
CA GLY A 63 -11.84 1.15 -11.48
C GLY A 63 -11.04 1.35 -12.78
N LEU A 64 -9.72 1.47 -12.69
CA LEU A 64 -8.81 1.64 -13.83
C LEU A 64 -8.26 0.30 -14.34
N ILE A 65 -8.37 -0.77 -13.56
CA ILE A 65 -7.82 -2.08 -13.88
C ILE A 65 -8.85 -2.86 -14.73
N GLN A 66 -8.52 -3.07 -16.00
CA GLN A 66 -9.41 -3.76 -16.94
C GLN A 66 -9.26 -5.29 -16.93
N SER A 67 -8.08 -5.79 -16.58
CA SER A 67 -7.84 -7.24 -16.46
C SER A 67 -8.44 -7.76 -15.16
N GLU A 68 -9.38 -8.70 -15.25
CA GLU A 68 -10.02 -9.32 -14.08
C GLU A 68 -9.00 -10.06 -13.20
N ASP A 69 -7.97 -10.67 -13.80
CA ASP A 69 -6.90 -11.35 -13.08
C ASP A 69 -6.05 -10.35 -12.28
N VAL A 70 -5.67 -9.23 -12.91
CA VAL A 70 -4.91 -8.16 -12.22
C VAL A 70 -5.77 -7.50 -11.15
N LEU A 71 -7.06 -7.29 -11.40
CA LEU A 71 -7.99 -6.73 -10.43
C LEU A 71 -8.14 -7.67 -9.23
N GLY A 72 -8.27 -8.98 -9.45
CA GLY A 72 -8.33 -9.99 -8.39
C GLY A 72 -7.09 -9.97 -7.50
N THR A 73 -5.90 -9.91 -8.11
CA THR A 73 -4.63 -9.77 -7.37
C THR A 73 -4.58 -8.45 -6.58
N ALA A 74 -4.94 -7.32 -7.21
CA ALA A 74 -4.96 -6.01 -6.57
C ALA A 74 -5.90 -5.95 -5.35
N LEU A 75 -7.10 -6.54 -5.46
CA LEU A 75 -8.07 -6.62 -4.37
C LEU A 75 -7.58 -7.52 -3.22
N SER A 76 -6.87 -8.60 -3.54
CA SER A 76 -6.24 -9.45 -2.53
C SER A 76 -5.23 -8.66 -1.69
N ILE A 77 -4.33 -7.94 -2.36
CA ILE A 77 -3.29 -7.11 -1.71
C ILE A 77 -3.94 -5.99 -0.89
N HIS A 78 -4.88 -5.24 -1.47
CA HIS A 78 -5.66 -4.21 -0.77
C HIS A 78 -6.18 -4.69 0.59
N SER A 79 -6.72 -5.91 0.64
CA SER A 79 -7.30 -6.47 1.85
C SER A 79 -6.26 -6.79 2.93
N ILE A 80 -5.02 -7.08 2.56
CA ILE A 80 -3.90 -7.34 3.48
C ILE A 80 -3.30 -6.02 3.97
N GLU A 81 -3.07 -5.05 3.08
CA GLU A 81 -2.63 -3.70 3.41
C GLU A 81 -3.55 -3.06 4.47
N ALA A 82 -4.87 -3.22 4.32
CA ALA A 82 -5.84 -2.73 5.31
C ALA A 82 -5.68 -3.40 6.69
N ARG A 83 -5.30 -4.67 6.75
CA ARG A 83 -5.05 -5.40 8.01
C ARG A 83 -3.72 -5.01 8.63
N HIS A 84 -2.69 -4.80 7.82
CA HIS A 84 -1.42 -4.23 8.27
C HIS A 84 -1.63 -2.84 8.87
N ALA A 85 -2.36 -1.98 8.15
CA ALA A 85 -2.74 -0.64 8.60
C ALA A 85 -3.46 -0.67 9.94
N ALA A 86 -4.45 -1.55 10.11
CA ALA A 86 -5.16 -1.70 11.39
C ALA A 86 -4.24 -2.15 12.52
N ALA A 87 -3.37 -3.15 12.27
CA ALA A 87 -2.42 -3.63 13.26
C ALA A 87 -1.40 -2.55 13.68
N LEU A 88 -0.90 -1.77 12.72
CA LEU A 88 0.04 -0.67 12.98
C LEU A 88 -0.63 0.53 13.64
N ASN A 89 -1.89 0.82 13.33
CA ASN A 89 -2.67 1.82 14.04
C ASN A 89 -2.82 1.43 15.52
N ILE A 90 -3.15 0.18 15.83
CA ILE A 90 -3.16 -0.33 17.22
C ILE A 90 -1.79 -0.15 17.87
N ALA A 91 -0.72 -0.59 17.20
CA ALA A 91 0.64 -0.52 17.72
C ALA A 91 1.12 0.92 17.96
N THR A 92 0.57 1.90 17.24
CA THR A 92 0.89 3.32 17.36
C THR A 92 -0.14 4.12 18.17
N GLY A 93 -1.13 3.45 18.78
CA GLY A 93 -2.16 4.07 19.61
C GLY A 93 -3.18 4.92 18.83
N LYS A 94 -3.38 4.64 17.55
CA LYS A 94 -4.39 5.26 16.67
C LYS A 94 -5.64 4.40 16.56
N GLU A 95 -6.72 5.00 16.04
CA GLU A 95 -7.96 4.29 15.68
C GLU A 95 -7.65 3.15 14.66
N PRO A 96 -7.95 1.88 14.96
CA PRO A 96 -7.59 0.76 14.11
C PRO A 96 -8.27 0.77 12.74
N VAL A 97 -9.52 1.24 12.67
CA VAL A 97 -10.29 1.26 11.43
C VAL A 97 -10.72 2.71 11.16
N PRO A 98 -9.81 3.58 10.68
CA PRO A 98 -10.18 4.95 10.37
C PRO A 98 -11.22 4.96 9.25
N PHE A 99 -12.32 5.68 9.47
CA PHE A 99 -13.40 5.85 8.50
C PHE A 99 -13.71 7.34 8.32
N GLY A 100 -14.22 7.71 7.15
CA GLY A 100 -14.62 9.09 6.85
C GLY A 100 -16.01 9.42 7.40
N ASP A 101 -16.78 10.20 6.66
CA ASP A 101 -18.17 10.53 7.02
C ASP A 101 -19.12 9.31 6.92
N THR A 102 -18.64 8.20 6.38
CA THR A 102 -19.38 6.94 6.21
C THR A 102 -18.53 5.76 6.69
N GLY A 103 -19.15 4.60 6.94
CA GLY A 103 -18.45 3.35 7.28
C GLY A 103 -17.70 2.68 6.11
N LEU A 104 -17.36 3.44 5.07
CA LEU A 104 -16.67 2.97 3.88
C LEU A 104 -15.20 3.40 3.90
N ALA A 105 -14.33 2.57 3.31
CA ALA A 105 -12.96 2.96 3.04
C ALA A 105 -12.93 4.11 2.02
N VAL A 106 -12.00 5.04 2.19
CA VAL A 106 -11.84 6.21 1.32
C VAL A 106 -10.75 5.91 0.28
N PRO A 107 -11.05 5.93 -1.03
CA PRO A 107 -10.05 5.75 -2.07
C PRO A 107 -9.08 6.94 -2.12
N ALA A 108 -7.85 6.67 -2.54
CA ALA A 108 -6.87 7.70 -2.85
C ALA A 108 -6.58 7.70 -4.37
N GLU A 109 -6.77 8.86 -5.01
CA GLU A 109 -6.45 9.06 -6.42
C GLU A 109 -4.94 9.11 -6.65
N MET A 110 -4.50 8.71 -7.86
CA MET A 110 -3.07 8.58 -8.20
C MET A 110 -2.25 9.84 -7.88
N ASP A 111 -2.77 11.03 -8.18
CA ASP A 111 -2.06 12.29 -7.92
C ASP A 111 -1.84 12.52 -6.41
N ALA A 112 -2.84 12.20 -5.58
CA ALA A 112 -2.74 12.31 -4.13
C ALA A 112 -1.76 11.30 -3.56
N VAL A 113 -1.77 10.07 -4.09
CA VAL A 113 -0.79 9.03 -3.72
C VAL A 113 0.63 9.50 -4.06
N LEU A 114 0.85 9.97 -5.29
CA LEU A 114 2.16 10.44 -5.76
C LEU A 114 2.69 11.58 -4.91
N GLU A 115 1.87 12.59 -4.59
CA GLU A 115 2.30 13.70 -3.73
C GLU A 115 2.69 13.24 -2.32
N MET A 116 2.01 12.24 -1.75
CA MET A 116 2.35 11.69 -0.44
C MET A 116 3.64 10.84 -0.43
N VAL A 117 3.92 10.09 -1.51
CA VAL A 117 5.11 9.22 -1.56
C VAL A 117 6.36 9.93 -2.07
N LYS A 118 6.21 11.05 -2.78
CA LYS A 118 7.29 11.84 -3.39
C LYS A 118 8.46 12.16 -2.44
N PRO A 119 8.28 12.49 -1.15
CA PRO A 119 9.40 12.72 -0.23
C PRO A 119 10.30 11.49 -0.01
N PHE A 120 9.79 10.28 -0.29
CA PHE A 120 10.50 9.01 -0.09
C PHE A 120 11.07 8.42 -1.38
N ILE A 121 10.75 8.98 -2.54
CA ILE A 121 11.31 8.56 -3.82
C ILE A 121 12.60 9.35 -4.06
N ALA A 122 13.72 8.63 -4.18
CA ALA A 122 15.00 9.22 -4.51
C ALA A 122 15.08 9.50 -6.02
N SER A 123 15.58 10.69 -6.37
CA SER A 123 15.89 11.11 -7.75
C SER A 123 16.96 10.24 -8.41
#